data_AF-A0A915N6R7-F1
#
_entry.id   AF-A0A915N6R7-F1
#
_cell.length_a   1.000
_cell.length_b   1.000
_cell.length_c   1.000
_cell.angle_alpha   90.00
_cell.angle_beta   90.00
_cell.angle_gamma   90.00
#
_symmetry.space_group_name_H-M   'P 1'
#
loop_
_entity.id
_entity.type
_entity.pdbx_description
1 polymer ?
#
loop_
_entity_poly.entity_id
_entity_poly.type
_entity_poly.pdbx_seq_one_letter_code
_entity_poly.pdbx_strand_id
1 'polypeptide(L)' 'MLNRSQEMEEQCLPIVSLVIVADKSRCPANFVPITSTHDDNSDADLWKDGFGFGIFTRSVRYLAVNRRVADTNGPLEVLT' A
#
# COMPACT_ATOMS: atom_id res chain seq x y z
N MET A 1 -5.15 21.73 -8.34
CA MET A 1 -5.90 21.18 -7.20
C MET A 1 -5.86 19.67 -7.32
N LEU A 2 -5.53 18.95 -6.25
CA LEU A 2 -5.61 17.48 -6.24
C LEU A 2 -7.10 17.11 -6.21
N ASN A 3 -7.62 16.61 -7.34
CA ASN A 3 -8.98 16.06 -7.37
C ASN A 3 -8.96 14.68 -6.69
N ARG A 4 -9.98 14.37 -5.90
CA ARG A 4 -10.10 13.03 -5.29
C ARG A 4 -10.53 12.02 -6.36
N SER A 5 -9.91 10.84 -6.44
CA SER A 5 -10.34 9.75 -7.35
C SER A 5 -11.66 9.12 -6.90
N GLN A 6 -12.47 8.69 -7.87
CA GLN A 6 -13.71 7.93 -7.63
C GLN A 6 -13.48 6.58 -6.94
N GLU A 7 -12.34 5.91 -7.18
CA GLU A 7 -11.94 4.71 -6.41
C GLU A 7 -11.82 4.98 -4.91
N MET A 8 -11.44 6.20 -4.52
CA MET A 8 -11.40 6.62 -3.12
C MET A 8 -12.78 7.02 -2.57
N GLU A 9 -13.76 7.28 -3.44
CA GLU A 9 -15.16 7.52 -3.06
C GLU A 9 -15.91 6.22 -2.76
N GLU A 10 -15.57 5.12 -3.44
CA GLU A 10 -16.17 3.80 -3.16
C GLU A 10 -15.79 3.25 -1.78
N GLN A 11 -14.67 3.71 -1.20
CA GLN A 11 -14.16 3.26 0.10
C GLN A 11 -14.36 4.32 1.21
N CYS A 12 -15.62 4.55 1.58
CA CYS A 12 -16.02 5.47 2.67
C CYS A 12 -15.54 5.09 4.08
N LEU A 13 -14.90 3.92 4.27
CA LEU A 13 -14.42 3.48 5.57
C LEU A 13 -13.09 4.17 5.94
N PRO A 14 -12.86 4.49 7.23
CA PRO A 14 -11.61 5.10 7.68
C PRO A 14 -10.43 4.15 7.44
N ILE A 15 -9.24 4.72 7.19
CA ILE A 15 -8.00 3.96 7.25
C ILE A 15 -7.75 3.60 8.71
N VAL A 16 -7.59 2.30 8.98
CA VAL A 16 -7.36 1.78 10.34
C VAL A 16 -5.97 1.18 10.51
N SER A 17 -5.27 0.86 9.41
CA SER A 17 -3.89 0.37 9.44
C SER A 17 -3.15 0.64 8.13
N LEU A 18 -1.83 0.71 8.21
CA LEU A 18 -0.90 0.95 7.10
C LEU A 18 0.26 -0.05 7.19
N VAL A 19 0.73 -0.54 6.04
CA VAL A 19 1.95 -1.37 5.94
C VAL A 19 2.79 -0.96 4.74
N ILE A 20 4.07 -1.30 4.77
CA ILE A 20 4.98 -1.19 3.63
C ILE A 20 5.28 -2.61 3.12
N VAL A 21 5.05 -2.87 1.83
CA VAL A 21 5.29 -4.17 1.21
C VAL A 21 6.42 -4.09 0.19
N ALA A 22 7.29 -5.09 0.17
CA ALA A 22 8.35 -5.22 -0.83
C ALA A 22 7.89 -5.92 -2.12
N ASP A 23 6.67 -6.45 -2.14
CA ASP A 23 6.07 -7.14 -3.26
C ASP A 23 4.56 -6.87 -3.28
N LYS A 24 4.09 -6.12 -4.28
CA LYS A 24 2.68 -5.77 -4.44
C LYS A 24 1.76 -6.97 -4.67
N SER A 25 2.30 -8.09 -5.15
CA SER A 25 1.54 -9.35 -5.34
C SER A 25 1.37 -10.15 -4.05
N ARG A 26 2.17 -9.87 -3.02
CA ARG A 26 2.13 -10.51 -1.69
C ARG A 26 1.66 -9.55 -0.61
N CYS A 27 0.67 -8.72 -0.93
CA CYS A 27 0.06 -7.81 0.04
C CYS A 27 -0.72 -8.62 1.11
N PRO A 28 -0.60 -8.31 2.41
CA PRO A 28 -1.36 -8.99 3.45
C PRO A 28 -2.88 -8.89 3.22
N ALA A 29 -3.63 -9.88 3.73
CA ALA A 29 -5.07 -9.91 3.60
C ALA A 29 -5.71 -8.62 4.16
N ASN A 30 -6.75 -8.12 3.47
CA ASN A 30 -7.48 -6.88 3.77
C ASN A 30 -6.68 -5.57 3.57
N PHE A 31 -5.44 -5.63 3.08
CA PHE A 31 -4.71 -4.44 2.64
C PHE A 31 -4.85 -4.25 1.14
N VAL A 32 -4.93 -2.98 0.72
CA VAL A 32 -4.94 -2.58 -0.68
C VAL A 32 -3.64 -1.82 -0.97
N PRO A 33 -2.76 -2.32 -1.84
CA PRO A 33 -1.51 -1.65 -2.17
C PRO A 33 -1.75 -0.48 -3.12
N ILE A 34 -1.09 0.65 -2.84
CA ILE A 34 -1.02 1.81 -3.71
C ILE A 34 0.17 1.60 -4.65
N THR A 35 -0.11 1.30 -5.91
CA THR A 35 0.90 0.89 -6.91
C THR A 35 1.11 1.92 -8.01
N SER A 36 0.22 2.91 -8.10
CA SER A 36 0.33 4.03 -9.03
C SER A 36 -0.07 5.34 -8.34
N THR A 37 0.53 6.43 -8.79
CA THR A 37 0.18 7.79 -8.36
C THR A 37 -1.19 8.18 -8.91
N HIS A 38 -1.83 9.12 -8.22
CA HIS A 38 -3.17 9.57 -8.59
C HIS A 38 -3.19 10.51 -9.79
N ASP A 39 -2.16 11.34 -9.93
CA ASP A 39 -2.10 12.45 -10.87
C ASP A 39 -1.63 12.05 -12.26
N ASP A 40 -0.59 11.21 -12.36
CA ASP A 40 0.01 10.81 -13.63
C ASP A 40 0.09 9.29 -13.85
N ASN A 41 -0.46 8.48 -12.93
CA ASN A 41 -0.40 7.01 -12.95
C ASN A 41 1.03 6.44 -13.01
N SER A 42 2.05 7.20 -12.59
CA SER A 42 3.42 6.71 -12.48
C SER A 42 3.55 5.66 -11.36
N ASP A 43 4.61 4.82 -11.42
CA ASP A 43 4.88 3.77 -10.43
C ASP A 43 5.02 4.39 -9.02
N ALA A 44 4.17 3.99 -8.07
CA ALA A 44 4.18 4.52 -6.70
C ALA A 44 5.23 3.85 -5.79
N ASP A 45 6.33 3.38 -6.37
CA ASP A 45 7.45 2.83 -5.62
C ASP A 45 8.14 3.93 -4.80
N LEU A 46 8.25 3.68 -3.50
CA LEU A 46 8.85 4.61 -2.54
C LEU A 46 10.34 4.34 -2.33
N TRP A 47 10.89 3.27 -2.92
CA TRP A 47 12.31 2.95 -2.80
C TRP A 47 13.15 3.77 -3.78
N LYS A 48 14.15 4.49 -3.25
CA LYS A 48 15.16 5.15 -4.08
C LYS A 48 16.26 4.15 -4.43
N ASP A 49 16.43 3.86 -5.71
CA ASP A 49 17.56 3.07 -6.18
C ASP A 49 18.89 3.82 -5.89
N GLY A 50 19.81 3.13 -5.20
CA GLY A 50 21.14 3.64 -4.88
C GLY A 50 22.16 3.32 -5.97
N PHE A 51 23.19 4.15 -6.10
CA PHE A 51 24.28 4.00 -7.09
C PHE A 51 25.27 2.84 -6.81
N GLY A 52 24.90 1.84 -6.00
CA GLY A 52 25.80 0.74 -5.67
C GLY A 52 25.08 -0.52 -5.20
N PHE A 53 25.42 -1.64 -5.84
CA PHE A 53 25.15 -3.03 -5.45
C PHE A 53 23.78 -3.67 -5.78
N GLY A 54 22.98 -3.10 -6.69
CA GLY A 54 21.65 -3.64 -7.04
C GLY A 54 21.42 -4.17 -8.46
N ILE A 55 22.46 -4.38 -9.28
CA ILE A 55 22.35 -4.62 -10.75
C ILE A 55 21.36 -5.76 -11.13
N PHE A 56 21.12 -6.72 -10.23
CA PHE A 56 20.24 -7.87 -10.50
C PHE A 56 18.95 -7.92 -9.67
N THR A 57 18.75 -7.03 -8.69
CA THR A 57 17.54 -7.02 -7.85
C THR A 57 17.15 -5.59 -7.49
N ARG A 58 16.28 -4.97 -8.30
CA ARG A 58 15.64 -3.69 -7.95
C ARG A 58 14.80 -3.91 -6.69
N SER A 59 15.13 -3.19 -5.62
CA SER A 59 14.27 -3.16 -4.44
C SER A 59 13.09 -2.24 -4.71
N VAL A 60 11.90 -2.63 -4.27
CA VAL A 60 10.69 -1.81 -4.37
C VAL A 60 10.00 -1.76 -3.01
N ARG A 61 9.30 -0.68 -2.70
CA ARG A 61 8.49 -0.52 -1.49
C ARG A 61 7.19 0.19 -1.85
N TYR A 62 6.08 -0.50 -1.65
CA TYR A 62 4.74 0.07 -1.84
C TYR A 62 4.05 0.27 -0.51
N LEU A 63 3.31 1.38 -0.37
CA LEU A 63 2.39 1.59 0.74
C LEU A 63 1.12 0.76 0.49
N ALA A 64 0.57 0.12 1.52
CA ALA A 64 -0.74 -0.50 1.47
C ALA A 64 -1.59 -0.10 2.67
N VAL A 65 -2.90 0.03 2.45
CA VAL A 65 -3.85 0.54 3.45
C VAL A 65 -4.91 -0.50 3.76
N ASN A 66 -5.30 -0.60 5.02
CA ASN A 66 -6.45 -1.40 5.45
C ASN A 66 -7.53 -0.45 6.00
N ARG A 67 -8.75 -0.63 5.51
CA ARG A 67 -9.95 0.10 5.92
C ARG A 67 -11.03 -0.79 6.54
N ARG A 68 -10.78 -2.10 6.61
CA ARG A 68 -11.67 -3.07 7.25
C ARG A 68 -11.46 -2.97 8.76
N VAL A 69 -12.43 -2.36 9.43
CA VAL A 69 -12.54 -2.43 10.89
C VAL A 69 -12.77 -3.90 11.24
N ALA A 70 -11.94 -4.47 12.11
CA ALA A 70 -12.20 -5.81 12.62
C ALA A 70 -13.54 -5.80 13.36
N ASP A 71 -14.41 -6.77 13.08
CA ASP A 71 -15.55 -7.00 13.95
C ASP A 71 -14.99 -7.22 15.35
N THR A 72 -15.45 -6.44 16.33
CA THR A 72 -14.92 -6.33 17.71
C THR A 72 -14.81 -7.65 18.49
N ASN A 73 -15.14 -8.79 17.88
CA ASN A 73 -15.10 -10.12 18.46
C ASN A 73 -13.95 -11.01 17.94
N GLY A 74 -13.11 -10.54 17.01
CA GLY A 74 -11.97 -11.31 16.48
C GLY A 74 -10.65 -11.04 17.23
N PRO A 75 -9.80 -12.06 17.45
CA PRO A 75 -8.46 -11.82 17.99
C PRO A 75 -7.63 -10.95 17.04
N LEU A 76 -6.93 -9.96 17.59
CA LEU A 76 -6.00 -9.12 16.82
C LEU A 76 -4.79 -9.97 16.39
N GLU A 77 -4.64 -10.21 15.08
CA GLU A 77 -3.41 -10.82 14.55
C GLU A 77 -2.26 -9.81 14.60
N VAL A 78 -1.24 -10.11 15.39
CA VAL A 78 0.02 -9.37 15.40
C VAL A 78 0.90 -9.92 14.28
N LEU A 79 1.07 -9.14 13.21
CA LEU A 79 2.06 -9.43 12.18
C LEU A 79 3.45 -9.19 12.80
N THR A 80 4.16 -10.28 13.14
CA THR A 80 5.53 -10.26 13.69
C THR A 80 6.52 -10.73 12.62
#